data_AF-A0A7C6DNR1-F1
#
_entry.id   AF-A0A7C6DNR1-F1
#
_cell.length_a   1.000
_cell.length_b   1.000
_cell.length_c   1.000
_cell.angle_alpha   90.00
_cell.angle_beta   90.00
_cell.angle_gamma   90.00
#
_symmetry.space_group_name_H-M   'P 1'
#
loop_
_entity.id
_entity.type
_entity.pdbx_description
1 polymer ?
#
loop_
_entity_poly.entity_id
_entity_poly.type
_entity_poly.pdbx_seq_one_letter_code
_entity_poly.pdbx_strand_id
1 'polypeptide(L)'
;MLALSLDGILNHSTVPLRIATYTGLLVSVTIVIGLAVFIVSRLVYGAEWPPGFATTTTLLLASIALNALFLGVIGEYLGRIYKQVKRGPNTIVERVIDAHEADAVTAPQPTGPERSASV
;
A
#
# COMPACT_ATOMS: atom_id res chain seq x y z
N MET A 1 1.51 -20.89 2.81
CA MET A 1 2.81 -20.47 2.26
C MET A 1 2.68 -19.36 1.22
N LEU A 2 1.98 -19.57 0.09
CA LEU A 2 1.83 -18.53 -0.97
C LEU A 2 1.23 -17.20 -0.49
N ALA A 3 0.19 -17.24 0.35
CA ALA A 3 -0.44 -16.04 0.89
C ALA A 3 0.51 -15.20 1.78
N LEU A 4 1.40 -15.84 2.53
CA LEU A 4 2.39 -15.17 3.38
C LEU A 4 3.49 -14.49 2.53
N SER A 5 3.89 -15.14 1.44
CA SER A 5 4.87 -14.60 0.48
C SER A 5 4.31 -13.41 -0.29
N LEU A 6 3.04 -13.48 -0.72
CA LEU A 6 2.35 -12.35 -1.36
C LEU A 6 2.17 -11.18 -0.39
N ASP A 7 1.76 -11.46 0.85
CA ASP A 7 1.65 -10.45 1.91
C ASP A 7 2.99 -9.76 2.16
N GLY A 8 4.12 -10.49 2.15
CA GLY A 8 5.46 -9.91 2.31
C GLY A 8 5.87 -8.95 1.19
N ILE A 9 5.59 -9.31 -0.08
CA ILE A 9 5.90 -8.49 -1.26
C ILE A 9 5.06 -7.22 -1.29
N LEU A 10 3.78 -7.32 -0.94
CA LEU A 10 2.84 -6.19 -0.89
C LEU A 10 3.06 -5.30 0.34
N ASN A 11 3.52 -5.88 1.46
CA ASN A 11 3.68 -5.18 2.72
C ASN A 11 5.05 -4.49 2.89
N HIS A 12 6.06 -4.83 2.09
CA HIS A 12 7.41 -4.30 2.35
C HIS A 12 8.08 -3.61 1.17
N SER A 13 7.36 -3.28 0.09
CA SER A 13 8.03 -2.73 -1.10
C SER A 13 7.21 -1.77 -1.94
N THR A 14 7.93 -0.86 -2.59
CA THR A 14 7.54 0.01 -3.72
C THR A 14 7.21 -0.76 -5.00
N VAL A 15 6.94 -2.07 -4.88
CA VAL A 15 6.66 -3.00 -5.98
C VAL A 15 5.48 -2.55 -6.83
N PRO A 16 4.32 -2.12 -6.28
CA PRO A 16 3.19 -1.67 -7.09
C PRO A 16 3.56 -0.47 -7.96
N LEU A 17 4.27 0.50 -7.37
CA LEU A 17 4.73 1.70 -8.06
C LEU A 17 5.79 1.36 -9.13
N ARG A 18 6.68 0.41 -8.86
CA ARG A 18 7.67 -0.08 -9.84
C ARG A 18 7.02 -0.79 -11.01
N ILE A 19 6.03 -1.65 -10.77
CA ILE A 19 5.29 -2.34 -11.83
C ILE A 19 4.58 -1.32 -12.73
N ALA A 20 3.92 -0.31 -12.13
CA ALA A 20 3.31 0.78 -12.89
C ALA A 20 4.33 1.54 -13.75
N THR A 21 5.51 1.83 -13.19
CA THR A 21 6.60 2.52 -13.90
C THR A 21 7.12 1.68 -15.08
N TYR A 22 7.38 0.39 -14.87
CA TYR A 22 7.83 -0.52 -15.93
C TYR A 22 6.77 -0.71 -17.01
N THR A 23 5.48 -0.79 -16.61
CA THR A 23 4.37 -0.88 -17.57
C THR A 23 4.29 0.39 -18.42
N GLY A 24 4.40 1.57 -17.81
CA GLY A 24 4.43 2.84 -18.54
C GLY A 24 5.60 2.95 -19.52
N LEU A 25 6.79 2.50 -19.11
CA LEU A 25 7.96 2.45 -19.99
C LEU A 25 7.72 1.53 -21.20
N LEU A 26 7.16 0.35 -20.98
CA LEU A 26 6.88 -0.64 -22.02
C LEU A 26 5.83 -0.12 -23.01
N VAL A 27 4.78 0.56 -22.52
CA VAL A 27 3.79 1.22 -23.37
C VAL A 27 4.41 2.36 -24.18
N SER A 28 5.28 3.19 -23.57
CA SER A 28 5.98 4.27 -24.27
C SER A 28 6.82 3.72 -25.44
N VAL A 29 7.58 2.65 -25.22
CA VAL A 29 8.33 1.96 -26.27
C VAL A 29 7.40 1.44 -27.38
N THR A 30 6.27 0.83 -27.01
CA THR A 30 5.29 0.31 -27.98
C THR A 30 4.71 1.43 -28.85
N ILE A 31 4.40 2.59 -28.27
CA ILE A 31 3.91 3.76 -29.01
C ILE A 31 4.98 4.27 -29.98
N VAL A 32 6.23 4.39 -29.54
CA VAL A 32 7.33 4.85 -30.41
C VAL A 32 7.54 3.91 -31.58
N ILE A 33 7.55 2.59 -31.34
CA ILE A 33 7.66 1.58 -32.40
C ILE A 33 6.45 1.64 -33.34
N GLY A 34 5.24 1.73 -32.80
CA GLY A 34 4.01 1.84 -33.60
C GLY A 34 4.00 3.08 -34.49
N LEU A 35 4.46 4.22 -33.98
CA LEU A 35 4.57 5.46 -34.75
C LEU A 35 5.65 5.34 -35.85
N ALA A 36 6.79 4.72 -35.55
CA ALA A 36 7.84 4.47 -36.53
C ALA A 36 7.35 3.55 -37.66
N VAL A 37 6.67 2.45 -37.33
CA VAL A 37 6.07 1.53 -38.31
C VAL A 37 5.02 2.25 -39.16
N PHE A 38 4.17 3.07 -38.54
CA PHE A 38 3.18 3.86 -39.27
C PHE A 38 3.84 4.79 -40.30
N ILE A 39 4.86 5.56 -39.89
CA ILE A 39 5.58 6.48 -40.78
C ILE A 39 6.26 5.72 -41.92
N VAL A 40 6.98 4.63 -41.62
CA VAL A 40 7.67 3.81 -42.63
C VAL A 40 6.65 3.17 -43.59
N SER A 41 5.54 2.64 -43.07
CA SER A 41 4.50 2.02 -43.90
C SER A 41 3.87 3.01 -44.87
N ARG A 42 3.66 4.26 -44.42
CA ARG A 42 3.12 5.33 -45.26
C ARG A 42 4.13 5.78 -46.32
N LEU A 43 5.42 5.88 -45.97
CA LEU A 43 6.44 6.41 -46.87
C LEU A 43 6.91 5.38 -47.92
N VAL A 44 7.00 4.10 -47.54
CA VAL A 44 7.55 3.04 -48.41
C VAL A 44 6.46 2.29 -49.18
N TYR A 45 5.33 1.99 -48.53
CA TYR A 45 4.28 1.15 -49.13
C TYR A 45 3.08 1.95 -49.63
N GLY A 46 3.09 3.28 -49.47
CA GLY A 46 1.95 4.12 -49.82
C GLY A 46 0.67 3.74 -49.07
N ALA A 47 0.81 3.12 -47.89
CA ALA A 47 -0.33 2.58 -47.15
C ALA A 47 -1.29 3.70 -46.72
N GLU A 48 -2.50 3.69 -47.29
CA GLU A 48 -3.58 4.59 -46.91
C GLU A 48 -4.33 4.01 -45.71
N TRP A 49 -3.86 4.36 -44.52
CA TRP A 49 -4.58 4.06 -43.29
C TRP A 49 -5.74 5.05 -43.10
N PRO A 50 -6.87 4.62 -42.50
CA PRO A 50 -7.98 5.51 -42.21
C PRO A 50 -7.51 6.74 -41.42
N PRO A 51 -7.95 7.95 -41.81
CA PRO A 51 -7.58 9.16 -41.12
C PRO A 51 -7.96 9.08 -39.64
N GLY A 52 -7.01 9.42 -38.77
CA GLY A 52 -7.20 9.37 -37.32
C GLY A 52 -6.87 8.03 -36.66
N PHE A 53 -6.55 6.96 -37.39
CA PHE A 53 -6.19 5.66 -36.79
C PHE A 53 -4.95 5.76 -35.89
N ALA A 54 -3.87 6.38 -36.39
CA ALA A 54 -2.62 6.53 -35.65
C ALA A 54 -2.79 7.38 -34.39
N THR A 55 -3.50 8.51 -34.49
CA THR A 55 -3.76 9.40 -33.34
C THR A 55 -4.65 8.72 -32.31
N THR A 56 -5.73 8.04 -32.74
CA THR A 56 -6.67 7.37 -31.83
C THR A 56 -5.99 6.23 -31.09
N THR A 57 -5.21 5.40 -31.79
CA THR A 57 -4.43 4.31 -31.18
C THR A 57 -3.41 4.86 -30.18
N THR A 58 -2.70 5.94 -30.54
CA THR A 58 -1.72 6.57 -29.64
C THR A 58 -2.38 7.13 -28.38
N LEU A 59 -3.50 7.86 -28.51
CA LEU A 59 -4.26 8.37 -27.37
C LEU A 59 -4.80 7.24 -26.49
N LEU A 60 -5.29 6.15 -27.09
CA LEU A 60 -5.82 5.01 -26.36
C LEU A 60 -4.72 4.33 -25.53
N LEU A 61 -3.57 4.03 -26.14
CA LEU A 61 -2.42 3.46 -25.43
C LEU A 61 -1.92 4.39 -24.32
N ALA A 62 -1.83 5.70 -24.59
CA ALA A 62 -1.43 6.68 -23.59
C ALA A 62 -2.41 6.72 -22.41
N SER A 63 -3.73 6.69 -22.67
CA SER A 63 -4.76 6.59 -21.63
C SER A 63 -4.61 5.30 -20.82
N ILE A 64 -4.37 4.16 -21.45
CA ILE A 64 -4.20 2.89 -20.73
C ILE A 64 -2.96 2.94 -19.82
N ALA A 65 -1.83 3.47 -20.31
CA ALA A 65 -0.63 3.65 -19.49
C ALA A 65 -0.87 4.56 -18.29
N LEU A 66 -1.57 5.68 -18.49
CA LEU A 66 -1.89 6.62 -17.42
C LEU A 66 -2.82 5.99 -16.36
N ASN A 67 -3.84 5.25 -16.80
CA ASN A 67 -4.72 4.52 -15.89
C ASN A 67 -3.96 3.46 -15.08
N ALA A 68 -3.09 2.70 -15.72
CA ALA A 68 -2.23 1.73 -15.03
C ALA A 68 -1.33 2.39 -13.97
N LEU A 69 -0.82 3.60 -14.26
CA LEU A 69 -0.06 4.39 -13.30
C LEU A 69 -0.89 4.78 -12.08
N PHE A 70 -2.11 5.29 -12.29
CA PHE A 70 -3.03 5.61 -11.19
C PHE A 70 -3.41 4.37 -10.39
N LEU A 71 -3.67 3.23 -11.03
CA LEU A 71 -3.92 1.96 -10.33
C LEU A 71 -2.73 1.54 -9.45
N GLY A 72 -1.49 1.76 -9.92
CA GLY A 72 -0.29 1.50 -9.12
C GLY A 72 -0.19 2.37 -7.87
N VAL A 73 -0.47 3.67 -8.00
CA VAL A 73 -0.51 4.62 -6.88
C VAL A 73 -1.61 4.26 -5.89
N ILE A 74 -2.81 3.95 -6.40
CA ILE A 74 -3.96 3.53 -5.59
C ILE A 74 -3.63 2.22 -4.85
N GLY A 75 -2.98 1.26 -5.49
CA GLY A 75 -2.56 0.00 -4.89
C GLY A 75 -1.56 0.19 -3.73
N GLU A 76 -0.58 1.07 -3.88
CA GLU A 76 0.34 1.45 -2.80
C GLU A 76 -0.41 2.08 -1.62
N TYR A 77 -1.38 2.95 -1.90
CA TYR A 77 -2.18 3.61 -0.87
C TYR A 77 -3.09 2.62 -0.14
N LEU A 78 -3.79 1.74 -0.87
CA LEU A 78 -4.60 0.64 -0.32
C LEU A 78 -3.74 -0.31 0.53
N GLY A 79 -2.52 -0.63 0.09
CA GLY A 79 -1.58 -1.44 0.86
C GLY A 79 -1.23 -0.79 2.21
N ARG A 80 -1.05 0.54 2.26
CA ARG A 80 -0.81 1.27 3.51
C ARG A 80 -2.04 1.27 4.42
N ILE A 81 -3.23 1.47 3.86
CA ILE A 81 -4.48 1.38 4.62
C ILE A 81 -4.65 -0.03 5.20
N TYR A 82 -4.44 -1.07 4.40
CA TYR A 82 -4.54 -2.46 4.86
C TYR A 82 -3.62 -2.74 6.05
N LYS A 83 -2.38 -2.25 6.04
CA LYS A 83 -1.45 -2.36 7.19
C LYS A 83 -1.94 -1.63 8.42
N GLN A 84 -2.50 -0.43 8.24
CA GLN A 84 -3.02 0.37 9.35
C GLN A 84 -4.25 -0.31 9.97
N VAL A 85 -5.14 -0.88 9.15
CA VAL A 85 -6.34 -1.60 9.62
C VAL A 85 -5.97 -2.97 10.22
N LYS A 86 -4.95 -3.66 9.70
CA LYS A 86 -4.45 -4.95 10.22
C LYS A 86 -3.63 -4.81 11.51
N ARG A 87 -3.54 -3.61 12.11
CA ARG A 87 -3.00 -3.39 13.47
C ARG A 87 -3.91 -4.01 14.54
N GLY A 88 -3.96 -5.33 14.60
CA GLY A 88 -4.21 -6.07 15.83
C GLY A 88 -2.85 -6.53 16.38
N PRO A 89 -2.46 -6.19 17.61
CA PRO A 89 -1.26 -6.76 18.19
C PRO A 89 -1.44 -8.28 18.28
N ASN A 90 -0.70 -9.05 17.49
CA ASN A 90 -0.44 -10.47 17.76
C ASN A 90 0.59 -10.62 18.88
N THR A 91 0.60 -9.69 19.84
CA THR A 91 1.42 -9.82 21.04
C THR A 91 0.62 -10.66 22.02
N ILE A 92 1.05 -11.89 22.21
CA ILE A 92 0.59 -12.70 23.34
C ILE A 92 1.26 -12.10 24.57
N VAL A 93 0.47 -11.47 25.44
CA VAL A 93 0.95 -10.98 26.73
C VAL A 93 1.14 -12.21 27.63
N GLU A 94 2.39 -12.63 27.82
CA GLU A 94 2.72 -13.81 28.62
C GLU A 94 2.58 -13.53 30.13
N ARG A 95 2.84 -12.30 30.56
CA ARG A 95 2.69 -11.88 31.97
C ARG A 95 2.53 -10.38 32.08
N VAL A 96 1.53 -9.94 32.83
CA VAL A 96 1.40 -8.58 33.34
C VAL A 96 1.87 -8.61 34.79
N ILE A 97 2.80 -7.74 35.16
CA ILE A 97 3.19 -7.54 36.56
C ILE A 97 2.61 -6.19 36.95
N ASP A 98 1.49 -6.21 37.67
CA ASP A 98 0.93 -4.99 38.25
C ASP A 98 1.87 -4.51 39.37
N ALA A 99 2.60 -3.42 39.10
CA ALA A 99 3.45 -2.77 40.08
C ALA A 99 2.64 -1.81 41.00
N HIS A 100 1.43 -2.20 41.41
CA HIS A 100 0.56 -1.38 42.26
C HIS A 100 0.28 -1.98 43.65
N GLU A 101 1.13 -2.89 44.13
CA GLU A 101 0.96 -3.50 45.46
C GLU A 101 2.23 -3.44 46.32
N ALA A 102 3.12 -2.47 46.06
CA ALA A 102 4.27 -2.21 46.92
C ALA A 102 4.08 -0.99 47.84
N ASP A 103 3.16 -0.07 47.52
CA ASP A 103 2.95 1.16 48.29
C ASP A 103 1.84 1.06 49.35
N ALA A 104 1.00 0.02 49.34
CA ALA A 104 -0.09 -0.13 50.29
C ALA A 104 0.34 -0.75 51.65
N VAL A 105 1.52 -1.39 51.71
CA VAL A 105 2.01 -2.09 52.92
C VAL A 105 2.85 -1.18 53.84
N THR A 106 3.19 0.04 53.40
CA THR A 106 4.02 1.00 54.16
C THR A 106 3.22 2.16 54.77
N ALA A 107 1.88 2.11 54.76
CA ALA A 107 1.09 3.06 55.54
C ALA A 107 1.15 2.66 57.03
N PRO A 108 1.60 3.54 57.95
CA PRO A 108 1.60 3.23 59.37
C PRO A 108 0.15 2.94 59.81
N GLN A 109 -0.08 1.76 60.39
CA GLN A 109 -1.33 1.51 61.12
C GLN A 109 -1.45 2.57 62.22
N PRO A 110 -2.54 3.35 62.28
CA PRO A 110 -2.81 4.15 63.47
C PRO A 110 -3.14 3.21 64.62
N THR A 111 -2.13 2.94 65.45
CA THR A 111 -2.28 2.41 66.80
C THR A 111 -2.96 3.48 67.67
N GLY A 112 -4.19 3.26 68.07
CA GLY A 112 -4.90 4.14 69.00
C GLY A 112 -6.23 3.54 69.44
N PRO A 113 -6.39 3.17 70.72
CA PRO A 113 -7.61 2.56 71.23
C PRO A 113 -8.57 3.65 71.69
N GLU A 114 -9.82 3.67 71.24
CA GLU A 114 -10.89 4.29 72.03
C GLU A 114 -12.27 3.84 71.56
N ARG A 115 -12.73 2.76 72.17
CA ARG A 115 -14.16 2.45 72.24
C ARG A 115 -14.47 2.11 73.69
N SER A 116 -14.87 3.11 74.47
CA SER A 116 -15.56 2.89 75.74
C SER A 116 -16.50 4.05 76.07
N ALA A 117 -17.79 3.72 76.06
CA ALA A 117 -18.84 4.13 77.01
C ALA A 117 -19.29 5.61 77.15
N SER A 118 -20.62 5.73 77.26
CA SER A 118 -21.44 6.83 77.79
C SER A 118 -21.46 8.12 76.94
N VAL A 119 -22.60 8.69 76.54
CA VAL A 119 -23.89 8.89 77.23
C VAL A 119 -25.04 8.85 76.21
#